data_AF-A0A531KJE8-F1
#
_entry.id   AF-A0A531KJE8-F1
#
_cell.length_a   1.000
_cell.length_b   1.000
_cell.length_c   1.000
_cell.angle_alpha   90.00
_cell.angle_beta   90.00
_cell.angle_gamma   90.00
#
_symmetry.space_group_name_H-M   'P 1'
#
loop_
_entity.id
_entity.type
_entity.pdbx_description
1 polymer ?
#
loop_
_entity_poly.entity_id
_entity_poly.type
_entity_poly.pdbx_seq_one_letter_code
_entity_poly.pdbx_strand_id
1 'polypeptide(L)' 'MPTVAPLDLQGHCIAAVFLGDVPHFALADGTIHRLDHG' A
#
# COMPACT_ATOMS: atom_id res chain seq x y z
N MET A 1 15.18 10.95 -5.39
CA MET A 1 13.82 10.39 -5.32
C MET A 1 13.87 9.26 -4.31
N PRO A 2 13.23 9.35 -3.14
CA PRO A 2 13.24 8.23 -2.19
C PRO A 2 12.44 7.08 -2.82
N THR A 3 13.11 5.97 -3.09
CA THR A 3 12.46 4.74 -3.52
C THR A 3 12.20 3.89 -2.29
N VAL A 4 10.93 3.68 -1.97
CA VAL A 4 10.52 2.65 -1.00
C VAL A 4 10.76 1.29 -1.64
N ALA A 5 11.24 0.33 -0.85
CA ALA A 5 11.39 -1.04 -1.32
C ALA A 5 10.03 -1.58 -1.81
N PRO A 6 9.99 -2.46 -2.84
CA PRO A 6 8.73 -3.03 -3.31
C PRO A 6 7.98 -3.68 -2.15
N LEU A 7 6.76 -3.21 -1.86
CA LEU A 7 5.88 -3.90 -0.94
C LEU A 7 5.30 -5.10 -1.67
N ASP A 8 5.60 -6.29 -1.17
CA ASP A 8 5.01 -7.53 -1.66
C ASP A 8 3.57 -7.65 -1.13
N LEU A 9 2.62 -7.23 -1.95
CA LEU A 9 1.19 -7.40 -1.68
C LEU A 9 0.76 -8.77 -2.18
N GLN A 10 0.31 -9.61 -1.26
CA GLN A 10 -0.24 -10.91 -1.59
C GLN A 10 -1.69 -10.74 -2.09
N GLY A 11 -1.96 -11.12 -3.34
CA GLY A 11 -3.31 -11.05 -3.92
C GLY A 11 -3.59 -9.81 -4.77
N HIS A 12 -4.87 -9.55 -5.05
CA HIS A 12 -5.28 -8.51 -6.00
C HIS A 12 -5.57 -7.18 -5.29
N CYS A 13 -4.78 -6.16 -5.61
CA CYS A 13 -5.00 -4.79 -5.14
C CYS A 13 -6.14 -4.13 -5.92
N ILE A 14 -7.17 -3.67 -5.18
CA ILE A 14 -8.34 -3.01 -5.74
C ILE A 14 -8.15 -1.49 -5.77
N ALA A 15 -7.45 -0.93 -4.77
CA ALA A 15 -7.18 0.50 -4.69
C ALA A 15 -5.81 0.77 -4.09
N ALA A 16 -5.07 1.69 -4.71
CA ALA A 16 -3.84 2.27 -4.19
C ALA A 16 -4.04 3.79 -4.08
N VAL A 17 -4.07 4.31 -2.85
CA VAL A 17 -4.38 5.71 -2.57
C VAL A 17 -3.46 6.28 -1.51
N PHE A 18 -3.21 7.59 -1.59
CA PHE A 18 -2.54 8.32 -0.52
C PHE A 18 -3.58 8.94 0.41
N LEU A 19 -3.41 8.71 1.71
CA LEU A 19 -4.14 9.42 2.76
C LEU A 19 -3.13 10.33 3.47
N GLY A 20 -3.15 11.62 3.14
CA GLY A 20 -2.01 12.50 3.42
C GLY A 20 -0.78 12.03 2.64
N ASP A 21 0.36 11.92 3.32
CA ASP A 21 1.62 11.46 2.72
C ASP A 21 1.84 9.93 2.85
N VAL A 22 0.84 9.19 3.34
CA VAL A 22 0.95 7.76 3.63
C VAL A 22 0.20 6.94 2.57
N PRO A 23 0.88 6.09 1.79
CA PRO A 23 0.21 5.24 0.83
C PRO A 23 -0.47 4.04 1.51
N HIS A 24 -1.69 3.77 1.07
CA HIS A 24 -2.56 2.68 1.50
C HIS A 24 -2.94 1.81 0.31
N PHE A 25 -2.99 0.50 0.52
CA PHE A 25 -3.36 -0.50 -0.48
C PHE A 25 -4.49 -1.37 0.05
N ALA A 26 -5.65 -1.33 -0.60
CA ALA A 26 -6.80 -2.17 -0.27
C ALA A 26 -6.80 -3.42 -1.16
N LEU A 27 -6.82 -4.59 -0.55
CA LEU A 27 -6.82 -5.88 -1.24
C LEU A 27 -8.23 -6.47 -1.34
N ALA A 28 -8.42 -7.34 -2.33
CA ALA A 28 -9.71 -7.99 -2.63
C ALA A 28 -10.23 -8.88 -1.48
N ASP A 29 -9.36 -9.32 -0.58
CA ASP A 29 -9.70 -10.10 0.61
C ASP A 29 -10.20 -9.23 1.79
N GLY A 30 -10.22 -7.91 1.63
CA GLY A 30 -10.64 -6.95 2.64
C GLY A 30 -9.52 -6.45 3.55
N THR A 31 -8.28 -6.88 3.35
CA THR A 31 -7.13 -6.36 4.09
C THR A 31 -6.67 -5.00 3.55
N ILE A 32 -6.09 -4.18 4.43
CA ILE A 32 -5.51 -2.89 4.09
C ILE A 32 -4.05 -2.87 4.55
N HIS A 33 -3.14 -2.70 3.61
CA HIS A 33 -1.73 -2.46 3.89
C HIS A 33 -1.44 -0.96 3.88
N ARG A 34 -0.72 -0.50 4.91
CA ARG A 34 -0.23 0.88 5.04
C ARG A 34 1.29 0.85 5.04
N LEU A 35 1.93 1.67 4.22
CA LEU A 35 3.37 1.91 4.33
C LEU A 35 3.60 3.21 5.09
N ASP A 36 3.90 3.08 6.37
CA ASP A 36 4.26 4.20 7.21
C ASP A 36 5.76 4.10 7.51
N HIS A 37 6.53 5.13 7.15
CA HIS A 37 7.97 5.28 7.42
C HIS A 37 8.82 3.98 7.38
N GLY A 38 8.81 3.28 6.22
CA GLY A 38 9.82 2.31 5.76
C GLY A 38 10.47 1.41 6.81
#